data_AF-I3DTF5-F1
#
_entry.id   AF-I3DTF5-F1
#
_cell.length_a   1.000
_cell.length_b   1.000
_cell.length_c   1.000
_cell.angle_alpha   90.00
_cell.angle_beta   90.00
_cell.angle_gamma   90.00
#
_symmetry.space_group_name_H-M   'P 1'
#
loop_
_entity.id
_entity.type
_entity.pdbx_description
1 polymer ?
#
loop_
_entity_poly.entity_id
_entity_poly.type
_entity_poly.pdbx_seq_one_letter_code
_entity_poly.pdbx_strand_id
1 'polypeptide(L)'
;MYYYLNNYSLNNYNLTYRQNDKLVSDIEKAINGEYSAINCYAKLANLTSNENQRKQILEIRQDEKRHFQQFRQIYVSLTGNQPQPKITEECHDVYLNGLELALQDEQRTVDFYLEIADETTNQYIKEVFRRAAADEQNHAVWFLYYFLKAR
;
A
#
# COMPACT_ATOMS: atom_id res chain seq x y z
N MET A 1 -5.64 54.92 -6.09
CA MET A 1 -6.50 53.76 -5.81
C MET A 1 -5.64 52.52 -5.96
N TYR A 2 -5.10 52.00 -4.86
CA TYR A 2 -4.20 50.84 -4.87
C TYR A 2 -5.02 49.56 -4.69
N TYR A 3 -4.97 48.65 -5.66
CA TYR A 3 -5.57 47.33 -5.57
C TYR A 3 -4.69 46.43 -4.69
N TYR A 4 -5.14 46.12 -3.48
CA TYR A 4 -4.58 45.03 -2.67
C TYR A 4 -5.09 43.71 -3.26
N LEU A 5 -4.25 43.00 -4.01
CA LEU A 5 -4.54 41.62 -4.43
C LEU A 5 -4.38 40.67 -3.23
N ASN A 6 -5.40 39.82 -3.06
CA ASN A 6 -5.59 38.87 -1.97
C ASN A 6 -4.47 37.81 -1.87
N ASN A 7 -3.49 38.02 -0.98
CA ASN A 7 -2.47 37.02 -0.64
C ASN A 7 -3.04 35.74 0.03
N TYR A 8 -4.23 35.81 0.64
CA TYR A 8 -4.85 34.66 1.31
C TYR A 8 -5.37 33.57 0.36
N SER A 9 -5.85 33.96 -0.84
CA SER A 9 -6.38 33.01 -1.81
C SER A 9 -5.26 32.23 -2.51
N LEU A 10 -4.17 32.92 -2.90
CA LEU A 10 -2.99 32.30 -3.51
C LEU A 10 -2.32 31.29 -2.58
N ASN A 11 -2.23 31.58 -1.27
CA ASN A 11 -1.66 30.64 -0.30
C ASN A 11 -2.50 29.37 -0.13
N ASN A 12 -3.84 29.48 -0.11
CA ASN A 12 -4.72 28.30 -0.04
C ASN A 12 -4.66 27.44 -1.31
N TYR A 13 -4.60 28.05 -2.50
CA TYR A 13 -4.44 27.32 -3.75
C TYR A 13 -3.12 26.53 -3.79
N ASN A 14 -2.01 27.16 -3.38
CA ASN A 14 -0.70 26.51 -3.34
C ASN A 14 -0.64 25.39 -2.31
N LEU A 15 -1.30 25.53 -1.15
CA LEU A 15 -1.39 24.47 -0.14
C LEU A 15 -2.21 23.27 -0.63
N THR A 16 -3.37 23.51 -1.24
CA THR A 16 -4.23 22.44 -1.80
C THR A 16 -3.55 21.70 -2.95
N TYR A 17 -2.82 22.41 -3.82
CA TYR A 17 -2.08 21.80 -4.91
C TYR A 17 -0.96 20.89 -4.39
N ARG A 18 -0.18 21.38 -3.41
CA ARG A 18 0.92 20.63 -2.79
C ARG A 18 0.44 19.40 -2.01
N GLN A 19 -0.72 19.48 -1.37
CA GLN A 19 -1.38 18.34 -0.72
C GLN A 19 -1.83 17.28 -1.73
N ASN A 20 -2.40 17.70 -2.87
CA ASN A 20 -2.76 16.77 -3.94
C ASN A 20 -1.53 16.09 -4.56
N ASP A 21 -0.42 16.80 -4.75
CA ASP A 21 0.82 16.21 -5.26
C ASP A 21 1.39 15.14 -4.32
N LYS A 22 1.40 15.40 -3.00
CA LYS A 22 1.83 14.40 -2.00
C LYS A 22 0.91 13.17 -2.04
N LEU A 23 -0.41 13.38 -1.99
CA LEU A 23 -1.38 12.28 -2.00
C LEU A 23 -1.24 11.40 -3.24
N VAL A 24 -1.06 12.00 -4.42
CA VAL A 24 -0.85 11.26 -5.67
C VAL A 24 0.44 10.44 -5.61
N SER A 25 1.54 11.04 -5.12
CA SER A 25 2.83 10.36 -4.94
C SER A 25 2.72 9.18 -3.96
N ASP A 26 2.02 9.37 -2.85
CA ASP A 26 1.86 8.32 -1.83
C ASP A 26 0.99 7.17 -2.35
N ILE A 27 -0.08 7.47 -3.11
CA ILE A 27 -0.88 6.44 -3.77
C ILE A 27 -0.06 5.69 -4.83
N GLU A 28 0.79 6.37 -5.59
CA GLU A 28 1.71 5.70 -6.53
C GLU A 28 2.67 4.75 -5.80
N LYS A 29 3.21 5.19 -4.67
CA LYS A 29 4.05 4.34 -3.81
C LYS A 29 3.28 3.14 -3.27
N ALA A 30 2.05 3.31 -2.81
CA ALA A 30 1.18 2.22 -2.38
C ALA A 30 0.95 1.21 -3.52
N ILE A 31 0.63 1.68 -4.73
CA ILE A 31 0.46 0.82 -5.91
C ILE A 31 1.71 -0.03 -6.20
N ASN A 32 2.90 0.54 -6.05
CA ASN A 32 4.16 -0.18 -6.24
C ASN A 32 4.43 -1.20 -5.13
N GLY A 33 4.11 -0.85 -3.87
CA GLY A 33 4.18 -1.76 -2.72
C GLY A 33 3.30 -2.98 -2.94
N GLU A 34 2.00 -2.76 -3.17
CA GLU A 34 1.03 -3.82 -3.48
C GLU A 34 1.46 -4.69 -4.65
N TYR A 35 1.98 -4.07 -5.72
CA TYR A 35 2.47 -4.82 -6.87
C TYR A 35 3.67 -5.71 -6.51
N SER A 36 4.57 -5.23 -5.65
CA SER A 36 5.70 -6.01 -5.13
C SER A 36 5.21 -7.16 -4.25
N ALA A 37 4.29 -6.91 -3.33
CA ALA A 37 3.67 -7.91 -2.44
C ALA A 37 2.96 -9.02 -3.23
N ILE A 38 2.14 -8.68 -4.25
CA ILE A 38 1.46 -9.64 -5.13
C ILE A 38 2.44 -10.63 -5.77
N ASN A 39 3.61 -10.13 -6.19
CA ASN A 39 4.66 -10.96 -6.80
C ASN A 39 5.41 -11.78 -5.74
N CYS A 40 5.73 -11.18 -4.59
CA CYS A 40 6.40 -11.89 -3.50
C CYS A 40 5.56 -13.04 -2.96
N TYR A 41 4.27 -12.82 -2.72
CA TYR A 41 3.41 -13.82 -2.09
C TYR A 41 3.09 -14.96 -3.05
N ALA A 42 3.14 -14.72 -4.37
CA ALA A 42 3.12 -15.81 -5.36
C ALA A 42 4.36 -16.71 -5.21
N LYS A 43 5.54 -16.11 -4.98
CA LYS A 43 6.79 -16.83 -4.78
C LYS A 43 6.82 -17.58 -3.44
N LEU A 44 6.44 -16.94 -2.33
CA LEU A 44 6.35 -17.58 -1.02
C LEU A 44 5.39 -18.77 -1.03
N ALA A 45 4.23 -18.60 -1.69
CA ALA A 45 3.29 -19.69 -1.86
C ALA A 45 3.93 -20.87 -2.60
N ASN A 46 4.84 -20.68 -3.55
CA ASN A 46 5.54 -21.78 -4.22
C ASN A 46 6.67 -22.40 -3.39
N LEU A 47 7.30 -21.63 -2.51
CA LEU A 47 8.44 -22.09 -1.69
C LEU A 47 8.02 -22.99 -0.53
N THR A 48 6.80 -22.84 0.00
CA THR A 48 6.32 -23.71 1.09
C THR A 48 5.85 -25.07 0.56
N SER A 49 6.08 -26.13 1.34
CA SER A 49 5.50 -27.46 1.13
C SER A 49 4.24 -27.70 1.97
N ASN A 50 3.88 -26.75 2.85
CA ASN A 50 2.71 -26.85 3.70
C ASN A 50 1.47 -26.27 2.98
N GLU A 51 0.50 -27.11 2.67
CA GLU A 51 -0.70 -26.71 1.92
C GLU A 51 -1.58 -25.67 2.66
N ASN A 52 -1.64 -25.72 3.99
CA ASN A 52 -2.39 -24.72 4.76
C ASN A 52 -1.71 -23.35 4.69
N GLN A 53 -0.38 -23.30 4.81
CA GLN A 53 0.37 -22.05 4.63
C GLN A 53 0.25 -21.53 3.19
N ARG A 54 0.38 -22.43 2.20
CA ARG A 54 0.22 -22.09 0.78
C ARG A 54 -1.15 -21.43 0.55
N LYS A 55 -2.22 -22.04 1.05
CA LYS A 55 -3.57 -21.53 0.90
C LYS A 55 -3.73 -20.14 1.54
N GLN A 56 -3.25 -19.96 2.78
CA GLN A 56 -3.35 -18.67 3.46
C GLN A 56 -2.55 -17.57 2.75
N ILE A 57 -1.33 -17.87 2.28
CA ILE A 57 -0.50 -16.91 1.53
C ILE A 57 -1.18 -16.52 0.21
N LEU A 58 -1.87 -17.47 -0.45
CA LEU A 58 -2.63 -17.18 -1.66
C LEU A 58 -3.91 -16.37 -1.39
N GLU A 59 -4.52 -16.53 -0.22
CA GLU A 59 -5.61 -15.66 0.24
C GLU A 59 -5.11 -14.24 0.49
N ILE A 60 -4.02 -14.06 1.24
CA ILE A 60 -3.36 -12.76 1.46
C ILE A 60 -3.02 -12.10 0.12
N ARG A 61 -2.38 -12.84 -0.80
CA ARG A 61 -2.10 -12.34 -2.16
C ARG A 61 -3.36 -11.85 -2.90
N GLN A 62 -4.50 -12.46 -2.66
CA GLN A 62 -5.75 -12.06 -3.28
C GLN A 62 -6.32 -10.77 -2.66
N ASP A 63 -5.93 -10.46 -1.43
CA ASP A 63 -6.24 -9.22 -0.71
C ASP A 63 -5.38 -8.09 -1.30
N GLU A 64 -4.06 -8.28 -1.44
CA GLU A 64 -3.15 -7.34 -2.12
C GLU A 64 -3.64 -6.94 -3.52
N LYS A 65 -4.14 -7.91 -4.31
CA LYS A 65 -4.70 -7.62 -5.64
C LYS A 65 -5.91 -6.70 -5.58
N ARG A 66 -6.73 -6.81 -4.54
CA ARG A 66 -7.90 -5.93 -4.37
C ARG A 66 -7.43 -4.54 -3.98
N HIS A 67 -6.50 -4.42 -3.03
CA HIS A 67 -5.93 -3.13 -2.63
C HIS A 67 -5.26 -2.43 -3.82
N PHE A 68 -4.39 -3.14 -4.56
CA PHE A 68 -3.80 -2.68 -5.82
C PHE A 68 -4.83 -2.11 -6.80
N GLN A 69 -5.93 -2.84 -7.03
CA GLN A 69 -6.98 -2.40 -7.94
C GLN A 69 -7.69 -1.15 -7.43
N GLN A 70 -7.97 -1.06 -6.14
CA GLN A 70 -8.59 0.11 -5.51
C GLN A 70 -7.69 1.34 -5.60
N PHE A 71 -6.41 1.20 -5.26
CA PHE A 71 -5.45 2.31 -5.33
C PHE A 71 -5.24 2.79 -6.76
N ARG A 72 -5.18 1.87 -7.73
CA ARG A 72 -5.15 2.24 -9.16
C ARG A 72 -6.37 3.05 -9.59
N GLN A 73 -7.57 2.66 -9.16
CA GLN A 73 -8.79 3.41 -9.46
C GLN A 73 -8.75 4.82 -8.84
N ILE A 74 -8.28 4.93 -7.60
CA ILE A 74 -8.10 6.23 -6.93
C ILE A 74 -7.08 7.07 -7.71
N TYR A 75 -5.91 6.52 -8.05
CA TYR A 75 -4.88 7.23 -8.81
C TYR A 75 -5.39 7.77 -10.14
N VAL A 76 -6.11 6.95 -10.91
CA VAL A 76 -6.72 7.37 -12.18
C VAL A 76 -7.75 8.48 -11.94
N SER A 77 -8.55 8.40 -10.87
CA SER A 77 -9.54 9.43 -10.55
C SER A 77 -8.91 10.78 -10.19
N LEU A 78 -7.71 10.78 -9.60
CA LEU A 78 -6.99 11.99 -9.20
C LEU A 78 -6.17 12.59 -10.34
N THR A 79 -5.57 11.74 -11.20
CA THR A 79 -4.57 12.18 -12.18
C THR A 79 -5.06 12.13 -13.63
N GLY A 80 -6.12 11.38 -13.91
CA GLY A 80 -6.57 11.04 -15.28
C GLY A 80 -5.66 10.05 -16.02
N ASN A 81 -4.56 9.60 -15.41
CA ASN A 81 -3.56 8.74 -16.04
C ASN A 81 -3.51 7.36 -15.42
N GLN A 82 -3.13 6.36 -16.21
CA GLN A 82 -2.86 5.02 -15.68
C GLN A 82 -1.49 5.01 -14.97
N PRO A 83 -1.41 4.46 -13.75
CA PRO A 83 -0.12 4.28 -13.07
C PRO A 83 0.72 3.25 -13.83
N GLN A 84 2.04 3.30 -13.63
CA GLN A 84 3.00 2.33 -14.18
C GLN A 84 3.67 1.58 -13.02
N PRO A 85 3.03 0.51 -12.51
CA PRO A 85 3.53 -0.24 -11.36
C PRO A 85 4.94 -0.78 -11.60
N LYS A 86 5.78 -0.67 -10.58
CA LYS A 86 7.16 -1.16 -10.58
C LYS A 86 7.38 -2.02 -9.35
N ILE A 87 8.21 -3.06 -9.50
CA ILE A 87 8.71 -3.80 -8.35
C ILE A 87 9.74 -2.90 -7.66
N THR A 88 9.45 -2.51 -6.43
CA THR A 88 10.33 -1.66 -5.60
C THR A 88 11.05 -2.45 -4.52
N GLU A 89 10.54 -3.64 -4.19
CA GLU A 89 11.17 -4.58 -3.26
C GLU A 89 11.12 -5.99 -3.83
N GLU A 90 12.27 -6.65 -3.90
CA GLU A 90 12.37 -8.01 -4.41
C GLU A 90 12.15 -9.03 -3.31
N CYS A 91 11.35 -10.05 -3.62
CA CYS A 91 11.10 -11.16 -2.72
C CYS A 91 12.30 -12.11 -2.64
N HIS A 92 12.74 -12.45 -1.42
CA HIS A 92 13.86 -13.37 -1.24
C HIS A 92 13.56 -14.80 -1.73
N ASP A 93 14.56 -15.50 -2.27
CA ASP A 93 14.46 -16.91 -2.69
C ASP A 93 14.41 -17.94 -1.55
N VAL A 94 14.64 -17.50 -0.31
CA VAL A 94 14.70 -18.36 0.87
C VAL A 94 13.44 -18.11 1.65
N TYR A 95 12.63 -19.16 1.87
CA TYR A 95 11.30 -19.03 2.45
C TYR A 95 11.31 -18.28 3.79
N LEU A 96 12.23 -18.62 4.70
CA LEU A 96 12.33 -17.97 6.01
C LEU A 96 12.62 -16.47 5.90
N ASN A 97 13.59 -16.09 5.05
CA ASN A 97 13.94 -14.67 4.82
C ASN A 97 12.79 -13.93 4.12
N GLY A 98 12.09 -14.61 3.20
CA GLY A 98 10.94 -14.04 2.52
C GLY A 98 9.75 -13.82 3.46
N LEU A 99 9.52 -14.70 4.45
CA LEU A 99 8.53 -14.48 5.51
C LEU A 99 8.91 -13.31 6.42
N GLU A 100 10.19 -13.15 6.76
CA GLU A 100 10.67 -12.01 7.55
C GLU A 100 10.48 -10.69 6.81
N LEU A 101 10.81 -10.65 5.51
CA LEU A 101 10.59 -9.47 4.69
C LEU A 101 9.11 -9.14 4.56
N ALA A 102 8.25 -10.13 4.26
CA ALA A 102 6.81 -9.93 4.18
C ALA A 102 6.25 -9.38 5.51
N LEU A 103 6.65 -9.96 6.65
CA LEU A 103 6.26 -9.42 7.96
C LEU A 103 6.65 -7.94 8.13
N GLN A 104 7.89 -7.58 7.79
CA GLN A 104 8.36 -6.21 7.95
C GLN A 104 7.70 -5.24 6.99
N ASP A 105 7.44 -5.66 5.76
CA ASP A 105 6.73 -4.89 4.74
C ASP A 105 5.31 -4.58 5.23
N GLU A 106 4.54 -5.61 5.58
CA GLU A 106 3.17 -5.47 6.08
C GLU A 106 3.08 -4.53 7.29
N GLN A 107 3.97 -4.67 8.27
CA GLN A 107 3.99 -3.78 9.44
C GLN A 107 4.24 -2.31 9.08
N ARG A 108 5.14 -2.03 8.14
CA ARG A 108 5.41 -0.66 7.68
C ARG A 108 4.27 -0.12 6.82
N THR A 109 3.62 -0.99 6.06
CA THR A 109 2.48 -0.66 5.21
C THR A 109 1.27 -0.23 6.04
N VAL A 110 1.03 -0.85 7.21
CA VAL A 110 0.01 -0.37 8.16
C VAL A 110 0.20 1.11 8.49
N ASP A 111 1.39 1.49 8.95
CA ASP A 111 1.68 2.89 9.33
C ASP A 111 1.52 3.83 8.12
N PHE A 112 2.02 3.41 6.95
CA PHE A 112 1.95 4.20 5.74
C PHE A 112 0.51 4.43 5.25
N TYR A 113 -0.34 3.40 5.31
CA TYR A 113 -1.74 3.51 4.89
C TYR A 113 -2.57 4.34 5.86
N LEU A 114 -2.26 4.28 7.16
CA LEU A 114 -2.87 5.17 8.15
C LEU A 114 -2.45 6.63 7.92
N GLU A 115 -1.19 6.91 7.55
CA GLU A 115 -0.73 8.27 7.20
C GLU A 115 -1.55 8.83 6.02
N ILE A 116 -1.68 8.08 4.92
CA ILE A 116 -2.49 8.49 3.75
C ILE A 116 -3.95 8.77 4.16
N ALA A 117 -4.52 7.89 4.99
CA ALA A 117 -5.89 8.02 5.44
C ALA A 117 -6.11 9.28 6.29
N ASP A 118 -5.16 9.62 7.16
CA ASP A 118 -5.28 10.77 8.06
C ASP A 118 -5.04 12.10 7.34
N GLU A 119 -4.19 12.12 6.31
CA GLU A 119 -3.90 13.33 5.54
C GLU A 119 -4.97 13.70 4.51
N THR A 120 -5.69 12.72 3.96
CA THR A 120 -6.73 13.00 2.96
C THR A 120 -8.03 13.53 3.58
N THR A 121 -8.63 14.51 2.91
CA THR A 121 -9.98 15.01 3.24
C THR A 121 -11.09 14.24 2.53
N ASN A 122 -10.74 13.43 1.51
CA ASN A 122 -11.68 12.60 0.78
C ASN A 122 -12.07 11.37 1.61
N GLN A 123 -13.34 11.29 2.02
CA GLN A 123 -13.85 10.22 2.88
C GLN A 123 -13.74 8.83 2.25
N TYR A 124 -13.89 8.73 0.93
CA TYR A 124 -13.74 7.45 0.24
C TYR A 124 -12.29 6.94 0.31
N ILE A 125 -11.32 7.82 0.01
CA ILE A 125 -9.89 7.46 0.08
C ILE A 125 -9.51 7.10 1.53
N LYS A 126 -9.95 7.89 2.51
CA LYS A 126 -9.73 7.63 3.93
C LYS A 126 -10.21 6.24 4.34
N GLU A 127 -11.43 5.85 3.97
CA GLU A 127 -12.00 4.54 4.32
C GLU A 127 -11.29 3.39 3.61
N VAL A 128 -10.95 3.55 2.33
CA VAL A 128 -10.22 2.51 1.57
C VAL A 128 -8.88 2.19 2.23
N PHE A 129 -8.09 3.22 2.55
CA PHE A 129 -6.77 3.03 3.17
C PHE A 129 -6.86 2.52 4.61
N ARG A 130 -7.88 2.91 5.39
CA ARG A 130 -8.10 2.35 6.73
C ARG A 130 -8.43 0.86 6.71
N ARG A 131 -9.19 0.40 5.72
CA ARG A 131 -9.49 -1.02 5.56
C ARG A 131 -8.25 -1.80 5.12
N ALA A 132 -7.51 -1.29 4.14
CA ALA A 132 -6.24 -1.89 3.72
C ALA A 132 -5.27 -2.02 4.90
N ALA A 133 -5.08 -0.96 5.69
CA ALA A 133 -4.24 -1.01 6.90
C ALA A 133 -4.69 -2.09 7.92
N ALA A 134 -5.99 -2.35 8.04
CA ALA A 134 -6.50 -3.40 8.91
C ALA A 134 -6.23 -4.81 8.34
N ASP A 135 -6.30 -4.98 7.02
CA ASP A 135 -5.94 -6.21 6.32
C ASP A 135 -4.42 -6.47 6.47
N GLU A 136 -3.58 -5.47 6.21
CA GLU A 136 -2.11 -5.52 6.37
C GLU A 136 -1.69 -5.92 7.78
N GLN A 137 -2.39 -5.41 8.80
CA GLN A 137 -2.11 -5.82 10.18
C GLN A 137 -2.39 -7.32 10.40
N ASN A 138 -3.45 -7.86 9.79
CA ASN A 138 -3.73 -9.31 9.84
C ASN A 138 -2.69 -10.10 9.05
N HIS A 139 -2.26 -9.60 7.89
CA HIS A 139 -1.22 -10.21 7.06
C HIS A 139 0.11 -10.32 7.82
N ALA A 140 0.54 -9.21 8.44
CA ALA A 140 1.71 -9.17 9.32
C ALA A 140 1.64 -10.27 10.41
N VAL A 141 0.50 -10.44 11.08
CA VAL A 141 0.33 -11.45 12.12
C VAL A 141 0.48 -12.88 11.55
N TRP A 142 -0.07 -13.15 10.36
CA TRP A 142 0.13 -14.44 9.69
C TRP A 142 1.58 -14.71 9.33
N PHE A 143 2.26 -13.74 8.73
CA PHE A 143 3.68 -13.88 8.37
C PHE A 143 4.57 -14.04 9.61
N LEU A 144 4.28 -13.33 10.71
CA LEU A 144 4.94 -13.55 12.00
C LEU A 144 4.76 -14.97 12.50
N TYR A 145 3.52 -15.49 12.48
CA TYR A 145 3.25 -16.86 12.90
C TYR A 145 4.03 -17.88 12.08
N TYR A 146 4.07 -17.72 10.76
CA TYR A 146 4.82 -18.63 9.87
C TYR A 146 6.33 -18.50 10.05
N PHE A 147 6.85 -17.30 10.22
CA PHE A 147 8.26 -17.06 10.52
C PHE A 147 8.68 -17.77 11.80
N LEU A 148 7.89 -17.65 12.88
CA LEU A 148 8.14 -18.33 14.14
C LEU A 148 8.03 -19.85 14.06
N LYS A 149 7.19 -20.40 13.17
CA LYS A 149 7.10 -21.85 12.95
C LYS A 149 8.24 -22.42 12.09
N ALA A 150 8.83 -21.59 11.23
CA ALA A 150 9.88 -21.99 10.30
C ALA A 150 11.29 -21.80 10.88
N ARG A 151 11.42 -21.05 11.98
CA ARG A 151 12.63 -20.84 12.78
C ARG A 151 12.83 -21.98 13.79
#